data_AF-A0A7X7KI05-F1
#
_entry.id   AF-A0A7X7KI05-F1
#
_cell.length_a   1.000
_cell.length_b   1.000
_cell.length_c   1.000
_cell.angle_alpha   90.00
_cell.angle_beta   90.00
_cell.angle_gamma   90.00
#
_symmetry.space_group_name_H-M   'P 1'
#
loop_
_entity.id
_entity.type
_entity.pdbx_description
1 polymer ?
#
loop_
_entity_poly.entity_id
_entity_poly.type
_entity_poly.pdbx_seq_one_letter_code
_entity_poly.pdbx_strand_id
1 'polypeptide(L)'
;MLYRSFLILSAALSTVLMYPQPPAAATEQTTLKLHVSWGHRSKAGTPFFFQPAGEGLTIADVRGAGLEAGEGRRDGAWKTRAGGDDVDAATLNLNFADVPIKELDKIDYFWQDLILQSDPDTARRLK
;
A
#
# COMPACT_ATOMS: atom_id res chain seq x y z
N MET A 1 62.98 -6.51 50.33
CA MET A 1 61.71 -5.97 49.82
C MET A 1 61.92 -5.46 48.42
N LEU A 2 61.32 -6.09 47.41
CA LEU A 2 60.78 -5.50 46.17
C LEU A 2 60.41 -6.63 45.21
N TYR A 3 59.10 -6.90 45.16
CA TYR A 3 58.42 -7.90 44.35
C TYR A 3 58.49 -7.48 42.87
N ARG A 4 59.02 -8.33 41.98
CA ARG A 4 58.93 -8.11 40.52
C ARG A 4 57.73 -8.87 39.99
N SER A 5 56.62 -8.14 39.81
CA SER A 5 55.40 -8.64 39.18
C SER A 5 55.66 -8.96 37.71
N PHE A 6 55.52 -10.23 37.33
CA PHE A 6 55.36 -10.65 35.94
C PHE A 6 53.89 -10.44 35.55
N LEU A 7 53.64 -9.55 34.60
CA LEU A 7 52.35 -9.43 33.91
C LEU A 7 52.43 -10.26 32.63
N ILE A 8 51.82 -11.44 32.64
CA ILE A 8 51.59 -12.22 31.42
C ILE A 8 50.31 -11.69 30.79
N LEU A 9 50.46 -10.97 29.67
CA LEU A 9 49.35 -10.47 28.88
C LEU A 9 48.90 -11.57 27.90
N SER A 10 47.94 -12.39 28.30
CA SER A 10 47.28 -13.33 27.36
C SER A 10 46.29 -12.57 26.49
N ALA A 11 46.66 -12.30 25.25
CA ALA A 11 45.74 -11.83 24.22
C ALA A 11 44.95 -13.03 23.68
N ALA A 12 43.72 -13.21 24.14
CA ALA A 12 42.78 -14.13 23.50
C ALA A 12 42.27 -13.49 22.20
N LEU A 13 42.70 -14.03 21.07
CA LEU A 13 42.26 -13.62 19.74
C LEU A 13 40.88 -14.23 19.48
N SER A 14 39.82 -13.50 19.81
CA SER A 14 38.45 -13.90 19.46
C SER A 14 38.19 -13.62 17.99
N THR A 15 38.30 -14.65 17.15
CA THR A 15 37.90 -14.59 15.74
C THR A 15 36.37 -14.45 15.68
N VAL A 16 35.89 -13.23 15.43
CA VAL A 16 34.46 -13.00 15.13
C VAL A 16 34.17 -13.61 13.77
N LEU A 17 33.48 -14.75 13.75
CA LEU A 17 32.90 -15.30 12.54
C LEU A 17 31.75 -14.38 12.12
N MET A 18 32.04 -13.46 11.20
CA MET A 18 31.03 -12.62 10.55
C MET A 18 30.26 -13.51 9.58
N TYR A 19 29.13 -14.06 10.04
CA TYR A 19 28.21 -14.75 9.14
C TYR A 19 27.61 -13.71 8.19
N PRO A 20 27.65 -13.90 6.86
CA PRO A 20 26.94 -13.03 5.95
C PRO A 20 25.46 -13.14 6.25
N GLN A 21 24.88 -12.05 6.76
CA GLN A 21 23.44 -11.96 6.94
C GLN A 21 22.81 -11.99 5.55
N PRO A 22 21.90 -12.94 5.25
CA PRO A 22 21.21 -12.92 3.97
C PRO A 22 20.47 -11.57 3.84
N PRO A 23 20.50 -10.94 2.66
CA PRO A 23 19.76 -9.71 2.44
C PRO A 23 18.30 -9.96 2.78
N ALA A 24 17.70 -9.07 3.56
CA ALA A 24 16.26 -9.08 3.78
C ALA A 24 15.58 -9.09 2.40
N ALA A 25 14.70 -10.07 2.16
CA ALA A 25 13.97 -10.14 0.91
C ALA A 25 13.25 -8.80 0.69
N ALA A 26 13.62 -8.08 -0.37
CA ALA A 26 12.92 -6.88 -0.75
C ALA A 26 11.49 -7.30 -1.11
N THR A 27 10.52 -6.81 -0.35
CA THR A 27 9.11 -6.98 -0.70
C THR A 27 8.91 -6.19 -1.98
N GLU A 28 8.60 -6.86 -3.09
CA GLU A 28 8.30 -6.16 -4.34
C GLU A 28 7.12 -5.22 -4.09
N GLN A 29 7.25 -3.97 -4.50
CA GLN A 29 6.24 -2.96 -4.24
C GLN A 29 5.47 -2.71 -5.55
N THR A 30 4.16 -2.89 -5.49
CA THR A 30 3.27 -2.72 -6.63
C THR A 30 2.61 -1.34 -6.58
N THR A 31 2.53 -0.68 -7.74
CA THR A 31 1.84 0.60 -7.91
C THR A 31 0.59 0.43 -8.76
N LEU A 32 -0.58 0.75 -8.19
CA LEU A 32 -1.83 0.87 -8.91
C LEU A 32 -2.17 2.35 -9.15
N LYS A 33 -2.28 2.73 -10.42
CA LYS A 33 -2.78 4.06 -10.81
C LYS A 33 -4.30 4.07 -10.78
N LEU A 34 -4.88 5.04 -10.08
CA LEU A 34 -6.31 5.21 -9.95
C LEU A 34 -6.77 6.56 -10.49
N HIS A 35 -7.95 6.54 -11.10
CA HIS A 35 -8.70 7.69 -11.53
C HIS A 35 -10.09 7.60 -10.90
N VAL A 36 -10.46 8.61 -10.12
CA VAL A 36 -11.74 8.69 -9.41
C VAL A 36 -12.44 9.97 -9.86
N SER A 37 -13.69 9.87 -10.32
CA SER A 37 -14.50 11.02 -10.74
C SER A 37 -15.82 11.07 -9.98
N TRP A 38 -16.35 12.27 -9.81
CA TRP A 38 -17.58 12.53 -9.05
C TRP A 38 -18.40 13.66 -9.68
N GLY A 39 -19.61 13.91 -9.20
CA GLY A 39 -20.49 14.98 -9.71
C GLY A 39 -21.52 14.53 -10.75
N HIS A 40 -21.32 13.38 -11.42
CA HIS A 40 -22.17 12.92 -12.53
C HIS A 40 -23.70 12.88 -12.25
N ARG A 41 -24.12 12.57 -11.02
CA ARG A 41 -25.53 12.56 -10.60
C ARG A 41 -25.85 13.59 -9.50
N SER A 42 -24.87 14.40 -9.12
CA SER A 42 -25.03 15.40 -8.08
C SER A 42 -25.77 16.62 -8.65
N LYS A 43 -26.53 17.31 -7.80
CA LYS A 43 -27.06 18.63 -8.14
C LYS A 43 -25.91 19.65 -8.20
N ALA A 44 -26.04 20.64 -9.07
CA ALA A 44 -25.07 21.75 -9.18
C ALA A 44 -24.79 22.39 -7.82
N GLY A 45 -23.50 22.64 -7.56
CA GLY A 45 -23.05 23.41 -6.41
C GLY A 45 -23.12 22.68 -5.06
N THR A 46 -23.37 21.37 -5.03
CA THR A 46 -23.44 20.58 -3.80
C THR A 46 -22.02 20.39 -3.23
N PRO A 47 -21.66 21.04 -2.09
CA PRO A 47 -20.30 20.94 -1.58
C PRO A 47 -20.06 19.54 -1.01
N PHE A 48 -18.92 18.95 -1.34
CA PHE A 48 -18.51 17.69 -0.76
C PHE A 48 -16.98 17.60 -0.66
N PHE A 49 -16.50 16.63 0.12
CA PHE A 49 -15.08 16.45 0.42
C PHE A 49 -14.61 15.07 -0.04
N PHE A 50 -13.45 15.03 -0.68
CA PHE A 50 -12.77 13.80 -1.07
C PHE A 50 -11.41 13.70 -0.38
N GLN A 51 -11.25 12.70 0.49
CA GLN A 51 -9.98 12.42 1.14
C GLN A 51 -9.65 10.93 0.95
N PRO A 52 -8.66 10.60 0.10
CA PRO A 52 -8.27 9.21 -0.06
C PRO A 52 -7.54 8.73 1.20
N ALA A 53 -7.93 7.57 1.68
CA ALA A 53 -7.36 6.91 2.85
C ALA A 53 -7.35 5.39 2.63
N GLY A 54 -6.40 4.69 3.25
CA GLY A 54 -6.26 3.24 3.13
C GLY A 54 -5.28 2.70 4.17
N GLU A 55 -5.44 1.41 4.49
CA GLU A 55 -4.56 0.66 5.38
C GLU A 55 -3.70 -0.30 4.55
N GLY A 56 -2.47 -0.57 5.00
CA GLY A 56 -1.55 -1.48 4.29
C GLY A 56 -1.03 -0.96 2.95
N LEU A 57 -1.27 0.33 2.64
CA LEU A 57 -0.83 0.98 1.41
C LEU A 57 -0.42 2.43 1.67
N THR A 58 0.40 2.96 0.78
CA THR A 58 0.75 4.38 0.73
C THR A 58 0.04 5.03 -0.45
N ILE A 59 -0.61 6.17 -0.20
CA ILE A 59 -1.27 6.97 -1.22
C ILE A 59 -0.32 8.09 -1.64
N ALA A 60 0.00 8.17 -2.93
CA ALA A 60 0.93 9.13 -3.49
C ALA A 60 0.32 9.87 -4.69
N ASP A 61 0.97 10.97 -5.07
CA ASP A 61 0.70 11.73 -6.31
C ASP A 61 -0.77 12.13 -6.53
N VAL A 62 -1.48 12.49 -5.47
CA VAL A 62 -2.88 12.91 -5.58
C VAL A 62 -2.99 14.23 -6.33
N ARG A 63 -3.61 14.22 -7.50
CA ARG A 63 -3.81 15.39 -8.38
C ARG A 63 -5.27 15.49 -8.80
N GLY A 64 -5.89 16.62 -8.51
CA GLY A 64 -7.22 16.95 -8.98
C GLY A 64 -7.25 17.35 -10.46
N ALA A 65 -8.38 17.14 -11.11
CA ALA A 65 -8.70 17.54 -12.47
C ALA A 65 -10.16 18.03 -12.54
N GLY A 66 -10.45 18.99 -13.40
CA GLY A 66 -11.78 19.61 -13.52
C GLY A 66 -12.03 20.78 -12.55
N LEU A 67 -11.32 20.82 -11.43
CA LEU A 67 -11.61 21.69 -10.29
C LEU A 67 -11.73 23.18 -10.63
N GLU A 68 -12.79 23.80 -10.12
CA GLU A 68 -13.09 25.21 -10.32
C GLU A 68 -12.38 26.15 -9.32
N ALA A 69 -12.49 27.46 -9.57
CA ALA A 69 -11.91 28.47 -8.71
C ALA A 69 -12.46 28.40 -7.27
N GLY A 70 -11.56 28.29 -6.30
CA GLY A 70 -11.91 28.18 -4.87
C GLY A 70 -12.06 26.74 -4.38
N GLU A 71 -11.96 25.77 -5.29
CA GLU A 71 -11.86 24.34 -5.00
C GLU A 71 -10.40 23.92 -4.88
N GLY A 72 -10.19 22.67 -4.45
CA GLY A 72 -8.85 22.10 -4.31
C GLY A 72 -8.58 21.52 -2.94
N ARG A 73 -7.32 21.16 -2.73
CA ARG A 73 -6.87 20.50 -1.50
C ARG A 73 -6.76 21.49 -0.34
N ARG A 74 -7.45 21.21 0.77
CA ARG A 74 -7.39 21.92 2.05
C ARG A 74 -7.41 20.91 3.19
N ASP A 75 -6.51 21.06 4.16
CA ASP A 75 -6.43 20.20 5.35
C ASP A 75 -6.39 18.70 5.04
N GLY A 76 -5.72 18.32 3.95
CA GLY A 76 -5.58 16.93 3.52
C GLY A 76 -6.72 16.39 2.66
N ALA A 77 -7.87 17.07 2.59
CA ALA A 77 -9.02 16.70 1.77
C ALA A 77 -9.20 17.64 0.56
N TRP A 78 -9.82 17.17 -0.50
CA TRP A 78 -10.24 17.98 -1.64
C TRP A 78 -11.64 18.48 -1.39
N LYS A 79 -11.83 19.81 -1.43
CA LYS A 79 -13.14 20.44 -1.37
C LYS A 79 -13.56 20.85 -2.77
N THR A 80 -14.74 20.41 -3.19
CA THR A 80 -15.30 20.59 -4.55
C THR A 80 -16.83 20.66 -4.47
N ARG A 81 -17.48 21.09 -5.54
CA ARG A 81 -18.92 21.30 -5.67
C ARG A 81 -19.49 20.73 -6.96
N ALA A 82 -18.74 19.86 -7.65
CA ALA A 82 -19.14 19.30 -8.93
C ALA A 82 -20.53 18.64 -8.92
N GLY A 83 -21.29 18.90 -9.96
CA GLY A 83 -22.66 18.46 -10.17
C GLY A 83 -23.40 19.35 -11.16
N GLY A 84 -24.58 18.91 -11.60
CA GLY A 84 -25.35 19.63 -12.61
C GLY A 84 -24.57 19.82 -13.90
N ASP A 85 -24.16 18.70 -14.49
CA ASP A 85 -23.32 18.57 -15.69
C ASP A 85 -21.82 18.87 -15.51
N ASP A 86 -21.41 19.32 -14.31
CA ASP A 86 -20.00 19.40 -13.93
C ASP A 86 -19.47 18.08 -13.31
N VAL A 87 -18.26 17.68 -13.72
CA VAL A 87 -17.59 16.46 -13.28
C VAL A 87 -16.13 16.77 -13.01
N ASP A 88 -15.77 16.57 -11.76
CA ASP A 88 -14.42 16.67 -11.26
C ASP A 88 -13.81 15.29 -11.04
N ALA A 89 -12.49 15.24 -10.95
CA ALA A 89 -11.77 14.00 -10.72
C ALA A 89 -10.49 14.19 -9.89
N ALA A 90 -9.95 13.07 -9.41
CA ALA A 90 -8.59 12.96 -8.91
C ALA A 90 -7.89 11.73 -9.51
N THR A 91 -6.61 11.90 -9.81
CA THR A 91 -5.67 10.81 -10.07
C THR A 91 -4.78 10.60 -8.86
N LEU A 92 -4.48 9.35 -8.53
CA LEU A 92 -3.63 8.98 -7.40
C LEU A 92 -2.94 7.64 -7.66
N ASN A 93 -1.81 7.42 -6.99
CA ASN A 93 -1.09 6.16 -6.97
C ASN A 93 -1.30 5.47 -5.63
N LEU A 94 -1.71 4.20 -5.65
CA LEU A 94 -1.65 3.32 -4.49
C LEU A 94 -0.41 2.46 -4.59
N ASN A 95 0.45 2.55 -3.58
CA ASN A 95 1.65 1.75 -3.46
C ASN A 95 1.47 0.75 -2.32
N PHE A 96 1.60 -0.53 -2.60
CA PHE A 96 1.42 -1.59 -1.61
C PHE A 96 2.44 -2.70 -1.83
N ALA A 97 2.76 -3.43 -0.78
CA ALA A 97 3.60 -4.62 -0.90
C ALA A 97 2.86 -5.67 -1.73
N ASP A 98 3.55 -6.26 -2.71
CA ASP A 98 3.06 -7.45 -3.39
C ASP A 98 3.15 -8.62 -2.41
N VAL A 99 2.02 -8.92 -1.77
CA VAL A 99 1.91 -10.04 -0.85
C VAL A 99 1.46 -11.24 -1.68
N PRO A 100 2.28 -12.30 -1.79
CA PRO A 100 1.88 -13.49 -2.52
C PRO A 100 0.63 -14.06 -1.86
N ILE A 101 -0.43 -14.21 -2.65
CA ILE A 101 -1.64 -14.91 -2.20
C ILE A 101 -1.25 -16.38 -2.05
N LYS A 102 -1.20 -16.87 -0.81
CA LYS A 102 -1.00 -18.29 -0.55
C LYS A 102 -2.32 -19.00 -0.87
N GLU A 103 -2.30 -19.89 -1.85
CA GLU A 103 -3.44 -20.79 -2.10
C GLU A 103 -3.79 -21.54 -0.81
N LEU A 104 -5.09 -21.64 -0.53
CA LEU A 104 -5.56 -22.38 0.63
C LEU A 104 -5.37 -23.88 0.39
N ASP A 105 -4.49 -24.50 1.17
CA ASP A 105 -4.21 -25.95 1.10
C ASP A 105 -5.48 -26.82 1.29
N LYS A 106 -6.50 -26.27 1.95
CA LYS A 106 -7.80 -26.91 2.14
C LYS A 106 -8.92 -25.88 2.04
N ILE A 107 -9.59 -25.85 0.90
CA ILE A 107 -10.79 -25.05 0.66
C ILE A 107 -11.99 -25.84 1.19
N ASP A 108 -12.85 -25.20 1.98
CA ASP A 108 -14.12 -25.80 2.45
C ASP A 108 -15.01 -26.19 1.24
N TYR A 109 -15.84 -27.23 1.40
CA TYR A 109 -16.64 -27.77 0.30
C TYR A 109 -17.56 -26.71 -0.33
N PHE A 110 -18.10 -25.79 0.48
CA PHE A 110 -18.96 -24.71 -0.01
C PHE A 110 -18.23 -23.80 -1.02
N TRP A 111 -16.97 -23.47 -0.74
CA TRP A 111 -16.17 -22.61 -1.61
C TRP A 111 -15.69 -23.35 -2.87
N GLN A 112 -15.41 -24.65 -2.77
CA GLN A 112 -15.12 -25.47 -3.95
C GLN A 112 -16.30 -25.50 -4.92
N ASP A 113 -17.52 -25.73 -4.41
CA ASP A 113 -18.73 -25.72 -5.24
C ASP A 113 -18.95 -24.37 -5.91
N LEU A 114 -18.73 -23.26 -5.19
CA LEU A 114 -18.83 -21.92 -5.75
C LEU A 114 -17.80 -21.68 -6.87
N ILE A 115 -16.54 -22.09 -6.67
CA ILE A 115 -15.48 -21.97 -7.69
C ILE A 115 -15.82 -22.79 -8.94
N LEU A 116 -16.32 -24.02 -8.77
CA LEU A 116 -16.69 -24.91 -9.88
C LEU A 116 -17.85 -24.36 -10.73
N GLN A 117 -18.74 -23.57 -10.12
CA GLN A 117 -19.89 -22.97 -10.80
C GLN A 117 -19.60 -21.57 -11.37
N SER A 118 -18.43 -21.00 -11.04
CA SER A 118 -18.04 -19.67 -11.48
C SER A 118 -17.42 -19.70 -12.89
N ASP A 119 -17.50 -18.57 -13.60
CA ASP A 119 -16.78 -18.40 -14.86
C ASP A 119 -15.24 -18.44 -14.64
N PRO A 120 -14.44 -18.66 -15.70
CA PRO A 120 -13.00 -18.82 -15.56
C PRO A 120 -12.26 -17.63 -14.91
N ASP A 121 -12.69 -16.39 -15.13
CA ASP A 121 -12.03 -15.24 -14.49
C ASP A 121 -12.38 -15.16 -13.00
N THR A 122 -13.66 -15.36 -12.67
CA THR A 122 -14.13 -15.39 -11.28
C THR A 122 -13.48 -16.54 -10.51
N ALA A 123 -13.45 -17.75 -11.08
CA ALA A 123 -12.82 -18.91 -10.47
C ALA A 123 -11.32 -18.70 -10.20
N ARG A 124 -10.61 -18.01 -11.10
CA ARG A 124 -9.19 -17.66 -10.92
C ARG A 124 -8.96 -16.69 -9.76
N ARG A 125 -9.88 -15.76 -9.51
CA ARG A 125 -9.76 -14.77 -8.41
C ARG A 125 -10.11 -15.33 -7.04
N LEU A 126 -10.87 -16.43 -7.01
CA LEU A 126 -11.37 -17.07 -5.78
C LEU A 126 -10.47 -18.21 -5.27
N LYS A 127 -9.52 -18.67 -6.08
CA LYS A 127 -8.45 -19.59 -5.66
C LYS A 127 -7.33 -18.81 -4.97
#